data_AF-A0AAV7DQ18-F1
#
_entry.id   AF-A0AAV7DQ18-F1
#
_cell.length_a   1.000
_cell.length_b   1.000
_cell.length_c   1.000
_cell.angle_alpha   90.00
_cell.angle_beta   90.00
_cell.angle_gamma   90.00
#
_symmetry.space_group_name_H-M   'P 1'
#
loop_
_entity.id
_entity.type
_entity.pdbx_description
1 polymer ?
#
loop_
_entity_poly.entity_id
_entity_poly.type
_entity_poly.pdbx_seq_one_letter_code
_entity_poly.pdbx_strand_id
1 'polypeptide(L)'
;MGLWFYICFSCSVAIQCLETVFKIRSEDVQLAAPYTLEEVFSQAHLQKDDITPAESPSSAPAAMEKAEQLKDEGNNYMKEQRYEAALDCYSQAVELDPNNAVYFCNRAAAHSQLGRHHDAITDCEKAISIDAKYSKAYGRMGRALAAMSKYKEAIGSFQKALDLDPENESYKSYLKISEQKVRQVPSPTSAGWGFDMASLMNNPAFVSMAAGLMQDPQVQQL
;
A
#
# COMPACT_ATOMS: atom_id res chain seq x y z
N MET A 1 41.43 -2.28 -13.11
CA MET A 1 42.15 -3.54 -13.39
C MET A 1 41.72 -4.72 -12.49
N GLY A 2 40.97 -4.52 -11.39
CA GLY A 2 40.70 -5.58 -10.41
C GLY A 2 39.51 -6.52 -10.67
N LEU A 3 38.47 -6.10 -11.39
CA LEU A 3 37.26 -6.93 -11.58
C LEU A 3 37.49 -8.10 -12.57
N TRP A 4 38.22 -7.84 -13.66
CA TRP A 4 38.58 -8.85 -14.66
C TRP A 4 39.48 -9.95 -14.09
N PHE A 5 40.39 -9.59 -13.18
CA PHE A 5 41.26 -10.56 -12.52
C PHE A 5 40.50 -11.48 -11.57
N TYR A 6 39.50 -10.95 -10.86
CA TYR A 6 38.65 -11.72 -9.94
C TYR A 6 37.72 -12.69 -10.66
N ILE A 7 37.15 -12.28 -11.80
CA ILE A 7 36.30 -13.14 -12.64
C ILE A 7 37.12 -14.27 -13.28
N CYS A 8 38.33 -13.97 -13.76
CA CYS A 8 39.23 -14.96 -14.36
C CYS A 8 39.69 -16.01 -13.33
N PHE A 9 39.98 -15.59 -12.08
CA PHE A 9 40.35 -16.50 -11.00
C PHE A 9 39.19 -17.41 -10.57
N SER A 10 37.95 -16.90 -10.56
CA SER A 10 36.76 -17.67 -10.22
C SER A 10 36.44 -18.75 -11.27
N CYS A 11 36.55 -18.43 -12.56
CA CYS A 11 36.31 -19.41 -13.63
C CYS A 11 37.34 -20.54 -13.64
N SER A 12 38.63 -20.25 -13.40
CA SER A 12 39.67 -21.29 -13.40
C SER A 12 39.43 -22.34 -12.31
N VAL A 13 39.00 -21.90 -11.12
CA VAL A 13 38.68 -22.80 -10.01
C VAL A 13 37.43 -23.62 -10.32
N ALA A 14 36.40 -23.00 -10.91
CA ALA A 14 35.18 -23.70 -11.31
C ALA A 14 35.45 -24.79 -12.36
N ILE A 15 36.29 -24.51 -13.36
CA ILE A 15 36.71 -25.49 -14.37
C ILE A 15 37.42 -26.66 -13.68
N GLN A 16 38.41 -26.38 -12.84
CA GLN A 16 39.21 -27.42 -12.19
C GLN A 16 38.38 -28.30 -11.24
N CYS A 17 37.38 -27.74 -10.56
CA CYS A 17 36.40 -28.49 -9.77
C CYS A 17 35.56 -29.44 -10.63
N LEU A 18 35.06 -28.97 -11.79
CA LEU A 18 34.29 -29.80 -12.71
C LEU A 18 35.13 -30.90 -13.34
N GLU A 19 36.36 -30.60 -13.74
CA GLU A 19 37.30 -31.59 -14.29
C GLU A 19 37.61 -32.70 -13.27
N THR A 20 37.77 -32.34 -11.99
CA THR A 20 38.09 -33.30 -10.93
C THR A 20 36.89 -34.19 -10.58
N VAL A 21 35.69 -33.61 -10.47
CA VAL A 21 34.48 -34.34 -10.08
C VAL A 21 33.99 -35.25 -11.20
N PHE A 22 33.96 -34.74 -12.43
CA PHE A 22 33.39 -35.48 -13.56
C PHE A 22 34.44 -36.21 -14.40
N LYS A 23 35.73 -36.08 -14.06
CA LYS A 23 36.87 -36.65 -14.81
C LYS A 23 36.87 -36.28 -16.29
N ILE A 24 36.36 -35.09 -16.60
CA ILE A 24 36.33 -34.51 -17.94
C ILE A 24 37.48 -33.52 -18.09
N ARG A 25 37.99 -33.34 -19.30
CA ARG A 25 39.00 -32.33 -19.65
C ARG A 25 38.42 -31.39 -20.71
N SER A 26 38.97 -30.19 -20.80
CA SER A 26 38.65 -29.25 -21.89
C SER A 26 38.85 -29.82 -23.32
N GLU A 27 39.63 -30.91 -23.44
CA GLU A 27 39.92 -31.65 -24.67
C GLU A 27 38.82 -32.65 -25.06
N ASP A 28 37.91 -33.01 -24.14
CA ASP A 28 36.88 -34.04 -24.32
C ASP A 28 35.68 -33.52 -25.11
N VAL A 29 35.93 -32.95 -26.29
CA VAL A 29 34.91 -32.38 -27.19
C VAL A 29 33.85 -33.41 -27.61
N GLN A 30 34.16 -34.71 -27.50
CA GLN A 30 33.22 -35.81 -27.72
C GLN A 30 32.10 -35.91 -26.68
N LEU A 31 32.28 -35.32 -25.49
CA LEU A 31 31.27 -35.20 -24.44
C LEU A 31 30.48 -33.89 -24.52
N ALA A 32 30.85 -32.99 -25.43
CA ALA A 32 30.09 -31.76 -25.66
C ALA A 32 28.69 -32.14 -26.15
N ALA A 33 27.67 -31.48 -25.60
CA ALA A 33 26.31 -31.65 -26.10
C ALA A 33 26.32 -31.39 -27.61
N PRO A 34 25.73 -32.28 -28.44
CA PRO A 34 25.74 -32.11 -29.89
C PRO A 34 24.89 -30.93 -30.36
N TYR A 35 24.17 -30.29 -29.43
CA TYR A 35 23.31 -29.15 -29.65
C TYR A 35 23.82 -27.95 -28.85
N THR A 36 23.80 -26.79 -29.48
CA THR A 36 24.01 -25.50 -28.83
C THR A 36 22.86 -25.19 -27.87
N LEU A 37 23.10 -24.30 -26.91
CA LEU A 37 22.09 -23.89 -25.94
C LEU A 37 20.86 -23.25 -26.63
N GLU A 38 21.08 -22.60 -27.77
CA GLU A 38 20.03 -22.03 -28.64
C GLU A 38 19.19 -23.11 -29.34
N GLU A 39 19.84 -24.18 -29.84
CA GLU A 39 19.16 -25.34 -30.42
C GLU A 39 18.39 -26.14 -29.36
N VAL A 40 18.95 -26.32 -28.16
CA VAL A 40 18.25 -26.94 -27.03
C VAL A 40 16.99 -26.13 -26.68
N PHE A 41 17.10 -24.80 -26.67
CA PHE A 41 15.96 -23.91 -26.37
C PHE A 41 14.87 -23.97 -27.45
N SER A 42 15.29 -24.07 -28.72
CA SER A 42 14.40 -24.19 -29.87
C SER A 42 13.71 -25.57 -29.95
N GLN A 43 14.44 -26.64 -29.64
CA GLN A 43 13.89 -28.00 -29.61
C GLN A 43 12.93 -28.22 -28.43
N ALA A 44 13.18 -27.58 -27.28
CA ALA A 44 12.30 -27.62 -26.12
C ALA A 44 10.90 -26.99 -26.38
N HIS A 45 10.79 -26.08 -27.36
CA HIS A 45 9.50 -25.51 -27.77
C HIS A 45 8.68 -26.43 -28.68
N LEU A 46 9.30 -27.43 -29.32
CA LEU A 46 8.62 -28.34 -30.26
C LEU A 46 8.06 -29.61 -29.60
N GLN A 47 8.43 -29.91 -28.35
CA GLN A 47 7.95 -31.10 -27.62
C GLN A 47 6.79 -30.83 -26.65
N LYS A 48 6.30 -29.60 -26.54
CA LYS A 48 5.17 -29.24 -25.66
C LYS A 48 3.89 -29.01 -26.47
N ASP A 49 3.29 -30.09 -26.93
CA ASP A 49 1.91 -30.10 -27.45
C ASP A 49 0.84 -30.13 -26.32
N ASP A 50 1.19 -29.80 -25.07
CA ASP A 50 0.18 -29.69 -23.99
C ASP A 50 0.53 -28.64 -22.91
N ILE A 51 1.05 -27.49 -23.34
CA ILE A 51 0.99 -26.26 -22.53
C ILE A 51 0.50 -25.13 -23.43
N THR A 52 -0.66 -24.59 -23.07
CA THR A 52 -1.23 -23.34 -23.58
C THR A 52 -0.13 -22.31 -23.88
N PRO A 53 -0.06 -21.75 -25.11
CA PRO A 53 1.04 -20.88 -25.50
C PRO A 53 1.14 -19.68 -24.56
N ALA A 54 2.34 -19.47 -24.01
CA ALA A 54 2.71 -18.19 -23.43
C ALA A 54 2.50 -17.12 -24.51
N GLU A 55 1.56 -16.20 -24.24
CA GLU A 55 1.12 -15.21 -25.20
C GLU A 55 2.26 -14.29 -25.63
N SER A 56 2.48 -14.23 -26.94
CA SER A 56 3.32 -13.25 -27.63
C SER A 56 2.82 -11.80 -27.40
N PRO A 57 3.64 -10.75 -27.67
CA PRO A 57 3.35 -9.34 -27.34
C PRO A 57 2.08 -8.73 -27.96
N SER A 58 1.37 -9.47 -28.81
CA SER A 58 0.06 -9.10 -29.36
C SER A 58 -1.10 -9.24 -28.36
N SER A 59 -0.89 -9.85 -27.18
CA SER A 59 -1.93 -10.02 -26.16
C SER A 59 -2.09 -8.84 -25.20
N ALA A 60 -1.13 -7.91 -25.16
CA ALA A 60 -1.18 -6.78 -24.23
C ALA A 60 -2.46 -5.92 -24.35
N PRO A 61 -2.98 -5.59 -25.56
CA PRO A 61 -4.24 -4.87 -25.69
C PRO A 61 -5.45 -5.68 -25.16
N ALA A 62 -5.48 -7.00 -25.41
CA ALA A 62 -6.54 -7.87 -24.94
C ALA A 62 -6.50 -8.09 -23.42
N ALA A 63 -5.31 -8.16 -22.83
CA ALA A 63 -5.12 -8.24 -21.38
C ALA A 63 -5.58 -6.95 -20.67
N MET A 64 -5.29 -5.78 -21.24
CA MET A 64 -5.77 -4.49 -20.72
C MET A 64 -7.29 -4.37 -20.83
N GLU A 65 -7.88 -4.80 -21.96
CA GLU A 65 -9.34 -4.81 -22.11
C GLU A 65 -10.01 -5.74 -21.08
N LYS A 66 -9.44 -6.93 -20.87
CA LYS A 66 -9.90 -7.86 -19.84
C LYS A 66 -9.77 -7.28 -18.43
N ALA A 67 -8.70 -6.55 -18.13
CA ALA A 67 -8.51 -5.89 -16.85
C ALA A 67 -9.58 -4.81 -16.60
N GLU A 68 -9.93 -4.03 -17.63
CA GLU A 68 -11.02 -3.06 -17.56
C GLU A 68 -12.38 -3.73 -17.32
N GLN A 69 -12.66 -4.85 -18.01
CA GLN A 69 -13.88 -5.63 -17.79
C GLN A 69 -13.96 -6.16 -16.35
N LEU A 70 -12.88 -6.71 -15.81
CA LEU A 70 -12.80 -7.17 -14.42
C LEU A 70 -13.02 -6.01 -13.44
N LYS A 71 -12.45 -4.83 -13.72
CA LYS A 71 -12.70 -3.62 -12.92
C LYS A 71 -14.19 -3.25 -12.94
N ASP A 72 -14.87 -3.33 -14.08
CA ASP A 72 -16.31 -3.02 -14.17
C ASP A 72 -17.19 -4.07 -13.50
N GLU A 73 -16.84 -5.35 -13.58
CA GLU A 73 -17.50 -6.42 -12.81
C GLU A 73 -17.31 -6.21 -11.29
N GLY A 74 -16.09 -5.91 -10.86
CA GLY A 74 -15.79 -5.57 -9.47
C GLY A 74 -16.60 -4.36 -8.98
N ASN A 75 -16.78 -3.34 -9.84
CA ASN A 75 -17.63 -2.18 -9.53
C ASN A 75 -19.10 -2.57 -9.33
N ASN A 76 -19.60 -3.56 -10.08
CA ASN A 76 -20.96 -4.05 -9.92
C ASN A 76 -21.11 -4.84 -8.61
N TYR A 77 -20.17 -5.73 -8.28
CA TYR A 77 -20.16 -6.39 -6.98
C TYR A 77 -20.07 -5.42 -5.80
N MET A 78 -19.33 -4.30 -5.93
CA MET A 78 -19.32 -3.24 -4.91
C MET A 78 -20.71 -2.62 -4.71
N LYS A 79 -21.49 -2.40 -5.78
CA LYS A 79 -22.88 -1.88 -5.69
C LYS A 79 -23.82 -2.89 -5.04
N GLU A 80 -23.59 -4.19 -5.29
CA GLU A 80 -24.31 -5.30 -4.67
C GLU A 80 -23.85 -5.61 -3.23
N GLN A 81 -22.85 -4.87 -2.71
CA GLN A 81 -22.24 -5.10 -1.40
C GLN A 81 -21.55 -6.48 -1.25
N ARG A 82 -21.19 -7.12 -2.36
CA ARG A 82 -20.46 -8.39 -2.41
C ARG A 82 -18.96 -8.12 -2.46
N TYR A 83 -18.40 -7.71 -1.32
CA TYR A 83 -17.06 -7.13 -1.28
C TYR A 83 -15.93 -8.14 -1.53
N GLU A 84 -16.06 -9.41 -1.13
CA GLU A 84 -15.07 -10.43 -1.47
C GLU A 84 -14.99 -10.68 -2.98
N ALA A 85 -16.14 -10.81 -3.66
CA ALA A 85 -16.18 -10.99 -5.10
C ALA A 85 -15.58 -9.78 -5.85
N ALA A 86 -15.86 -8.55 -5.37
CA ALA A 86 -15.23 -7.36 -5.92
C ALA A 86 -13.70 -7.38 -5.77
N LEU A 87 -13.21 -7.82 -4.61
CA LEU A 87 -11.78 -7.93 -4.32
C LEU A 87 -11.08 -8.93 -5.24
N ASP A 88 -11.72 -10.06 -5.53
CA ASP A 88 -11.20 -11.06 -6.48
C ASP A 88 -11.10 -10.47 -7.90
N CYS A 89 -12.13 -9.77 -8.37
CA CYS A 89 -12.12 -9.11 -9.67
C CYS A 89 -11.00 -8.07 -9.77
N TYR A 90 -10.87 -7.19 -8.77
CA TYR A 90 -9.81 -6.17 -8.78
C TYR A 90 -8.41 -6.78 -8.65
N SER A 91 -8.25 -7.90 -7.95
CA SER A 91 -6.96 -8.59 -7.83
C SER A 91 -6.53 -9.15 -9.18
N GLN A 92 -7.43 -9.79 -9.91
CA GLN A 92 -7.15 -10.25 -11.28
C GLN A 92 -6.86 -9.06 -12.21
N ALA A 93 -7.57 -7.93 -12.07
CA ALA A 93 -7.28 -6.74 -12.87
C ALA A 93 -5.87 -6.18 -12.59
N VAL A 94 -5.44 -6.17 -11.33
CA VAL A 94 -4.08 -5.76 -10.92
C VAL A 94 -3.00 -6.71 -11.46
N GLU A 95 -3.27 -8.02 -11.55
CA GLU A 95 -2.34 -8.98 -12.14
C GLU A 95 -2.16 -8.76 -13.64
N LEU A 96 -3.23 -8.39 -14.35
CA LEU A 96 -3.21 -8.12 -15.79
C LEU A 96 -2.56 -6.77 -16.13
N ASP A 97 -2.81 -5.74 -15.33
CA ASP A 97 -2.16 -4.43 -15.47
C ASP A 97 -1.74 -3.87 -14.09
N PRO A 98 -0.51 -4.14 -13.66
CA PRO A 98 0.01 -3.69 -12.37
C PRO A 98 0.40 -2.21 -12.33
N ASN A 99 0.25 -1.48 -13.44
CA ASN A 99 0.58 -0.06 -13.54
C ASN A 99 -0.66 0.84 -13.60
N ASN A 100 -1.84 0.31 -13.29
CA ASN A 100 -3.07 1.08 -13.23
C ASN A 100 -3.47 1.44 -11.79
N ALA A 101 -3.32 2.71 -11.43
CA ALA A 101 -3.64 3.22 -10.09
C ALA A 101 -5.13 3.02 -9.71
N VAL A 102 -6.03 2.97 -10.69
CA VAL A 102 -7.47 2.82 -10.46
C VAL A 102 -7.79 1.47 -9.85
N TYR A 103 -7.13 0.40 -10.30
CA TYR A 103 -7.42 -0.97 -9.85
C TYR A 103 -7.02 -1.16 -8.38
N PHE A 104 -5.80 -0.75 -8.02
CA PHE A 104 -5.35 -0.72 -6.62
C PHE A 104 -6.28 0.13 -5.75
N CYS A 105 -6.62 1.33 -6.20
CA CYS A 105 -7.51 2.20 -5.46
C CYS A 105 -8.89 1.55 -5.24
N ASN A 106 -9.46 0.89 -6.24
CA ASN A 106 -10.74 0.19 -6.15
C ASN A 106 -10.68 -1.04 -5.25
N ARG A 107 -9.58 -1.80 -5.31
CA ARG A 107 -9.33 -2.90 -4.37
C ARG A 107 -9.20 -2.40 -2.93
N ALA A 108 -8.55 -1.26 -2.70
CA ALA A 108 -8.50 -0.61 -1.38
C ALA A 108 -9.90 -0.25 -0.84
N ALA A 109 -10.82 0.14 -1.73
CA ALA A 109 -12.20 0.39 -1.34
C ALA A 109 -12.91 -0.90 -0.87
N ALA A 110 -12.71 -2.02 -1.57
CA ALA A 110 -13.24 -3.32 -1.17
C ALA A 110 -12.65 -3.78 0.17
N HIS A 111 -11.32 -3.69 0.34
CA HIS A 111 -10.64 -3.96 1.61
C HIS A 111 -11.22 -3.12 2.76
N SER A 112 -11.48 -1.83 2.52
CA SER A 112 -12.07 -0.95 3.53
C SER A 112 -13.47 -1.39 3.97
N GLN A 113 -14.31 -1.86 3.04
CA GLN A 113 -15.66 -2.36 3.36
C GLN A 113 -15.60 -3.68 4.14
N LEU A 114 -14.55 -4.48 3.93
CA LEU A 114 -14.27 -5.70 4.68
C LEU A 114 -13.59 -5.45 6.04
N GLY A 115 -13.35 -4.19 6.42
CA GLY A 115 -12.61 -3.84 7.65
C GLY A 115 -11.10 -4.10 7.58
N ARG A 116 -10.57 -4.45 6.41
CA ARG A 116 -9.15 -4.75 6.16
C ARG A 116 -8.37 -3.45 5.90
N HIS A 117 -8.30 -2.58 6.90
CA HIS A 117 -7.77 -1.22 6.72
C HIS A 117 -6.28 -1.16 6.39
N HIS A 118 -5.46 -2.10 6.89
CA HIS A 118 -4.04 -2.17 6.55
C HIS A 118 -3.80 -2.48 5.07
N ASP A 119 -4.52 -3.46 4.53
CA ASP A 119 -4.44 -3.81 3.10
C ASP A 119 -4.92 -2.63 2.24
N ALA A 120 -6.00 -1.95 2.67
CA ALA A 120 -6.49 -0.77 1.98
C ALA A 120 -5.44 0.36 1.91
N ILE A 121 -4.69 0.59 2.99
CA ILE A 121 -3.59 1.58 3.00
C ILE A 121 -2.49 1.15 2.03
N THR A 122 -2.07 -0.12 2.07
CA THR A 122 -1.03 -0.66 1.18
C THR A 122 -1.40 -0.47 -0.30
N ASP A 123 -2.64 -0.77 -0.67
CA ASP A 123 -3.12 -0.55 -2.03
C ASP A 123 -3.22 0.94 -2.39
N CYS A 124 -3.61 1.80 -1.45
CA CYS A 124 -3.60 3.25 -1.68
C CYS A 124 -2.18 3.78 -1.90
N GLU A 125 -1.19 3.34 -1.12
CA GLU A 125 0.22 3.70 -1.30
C GLU A 125 0.72 3.25 -2.67
N LYS A 126 0.35 2.03 -3.10
CA LYS A 126 0.68 1.54 -4.44
C LYS A 126 0.03 2.39 -5.53
N ALA A 127 -1.25 2.73 -5.41
CA ALA A 127 -1.94 3.62 -6.33
C ALA A 127 -1.27 5.01 -6.41
N ILE A 128 -0.88 5.58 -5.27
CA ILE A 128 -0.17 6.87 -5.18
C ILE A 128 1.22 6.79 -5.82
N SER A 129 1.93 5.66 -5.68
CA SER A 129 3.24 5.47 -6.30
C SER A 129 3.16 5.42 -7.84
N ILE A 130 2.02 4.95 -8.37
CA ILE A 130 1.74 4.89 -9.81
C ILE A 130 1.27 6.25 -10.32
N ASP A 131 0.29 6.87 -9.65
CA ASP A 131 -0.22 8.19 -9.96
C ASP A 131 -0.35 9.05 -8.69
N ALA A 132 0.66 9.89 -8.47
CA ALA A 132 0.72 10.80 -7.33
C ALA A 132 -0.33 11.93 -7.39
N LYS A 133 -1.02 12.12 -8.52
CA LYS A 133 -2.11 13.10 -8.68
C LYS A 133 -3.49 12.49 -8.49
N TYR A 134 -3.58 11.19 -8.17
CA TYR A 134 -4.87 10.53 -8.01
C TYR A 134 -5.50 10.82 -6.64
N SER A 135 -6.26 11.91 -6.54
CA SER A 135 -6.88 12.40 -5.29
C SER A 135 -7.67 11.32 -4.54
N LYS A 136 -8.38 10.44 -5.27
CA LYS A 136 -9.17 9.34 -4.69
C LYS A 136 -8.34 8.38 -3.84
N ALA A 137 -7.09 8.11 -4.20
CA ALA A 137 -6.22 7.22 -3.43
C ALA A 137 -5.87 7.84 -2.06
N TYR A 138 -5.50 9.12 -2.02
CA TYR A 138 -5.27 9.84 -0.75
C TYR A 138 -6.53 9.91 0.11
N GLY A 139 -7.69 10.20 -0.49
CA GLY A 139 -8.96 10.23 0.23
C GLY A 139 -9.35 8.87 0.82
N ARG A 140 -9.12 7.76 0.10
CA ARG A 140 -9.35 6.40 0.63
C ARG A 140 -8.34 6.04 1.71
N MET A 141 -7.07 6.38 1.55
CA MET A 141 -6.03 6.20 2.57
C MET A 141 -6.38 6.93 3.86
N GLY A 142 -6.79 8.20 3.78
CA GLY A 142 -7.24 8.98 4.93
C GLY A 142 -8.40 8.34 5.67
N ARG A 143 -9.39 7.79 4.95
CA ARG A 143 -10.53 7.08 5.54
C ARG A 143 -10.10 5.79 6.25
N ALA A 144 -9.21 5.01 5.65
CA ALA A 144 -8.68 3.79 6.26
C ALA A 144 -7.87 4.10 7.53
N LEU A 145 -7.02 5.14 7.49
CA LEU A 145 -6.27 5.61 8.66
C LEU A 145 -7.20 6.11 9.78
N ALA A 146 -8.24 6.86 9.43
CA ALA A 146 -9.22 7.35 10.40
C ALA A 146 -10.00 6.18 11.06
N ALA A 147 -10.36 5.14 10.29
CA ALA A 147 -11.00 3.93 10.82
C ALA A 147 -10.10 3.21 11.83
N MET A 148 -8.78 3.29 11.66
CA MET A 148 -7.78 2.80 12.60
C MET A 148 -7.45 3.78 13.74
N SER A 149 -8.20 4.86 13.90
CA SER A 149 -7.95 5.94 14.87
C SER A 149 -6.59 6.66 14.70
N LYS A 150 -5.94 6.53 13.54
CA LYS A 150 -4.71 7.23 13.17
C LYS A 150 -5.01 8.61 12.60
N TYR A 151 -5.72 9.43 13.39
CA TYR A 151 -6.31 10.69 12.90
C TYR A 151 -5.28 11.71 12.42
N LYS A 152 -4.08 11.76 13.02
CA LYS A 152 -3.00 12.68 12.57
C LYS A 152 -2.51 12.36 11.15
N GLU A 153 -2.31 11.08 10.87
CA GLU A 153 -1.91 10.61 9.53
C GLU A 153 -3.07 10.77 8.52
N ALA A 154 -4.30 10.54 8.96
CA ALA A 154 -5.50 10.74 8.15
C ALA A 154 -5.64 12.20 7.69
N ILE A 155 -5.41 13.17 8.59
CA ILE A 155 -5.40 14.62 8.27
C ILE A 155 -4.45 14.92 7.12
N GLY A 156 -3.20 14.44 7.18
CA GLY A 156 -2.22 14.65 6.12
C GLY A 156 -2.67 14.09 4.78
N SER A 157 -3.31 12.91 4.79
CA SER A 157 -3.87 12.28 3.59
C SER A 157 -5.04 13.08 3.01
N PHE A 158 -5.98 13.54 3.84
CA PHE A 158 -7.11 14.36 3.38
C PHE A 158 -6.68 15.72 2.87
N GLN A 159 -5.70 16.36 3.51
CA GLN A 159 -5.13 17.61 3.03
C GLN A 159 -4.54 17.41 1.63
N LYS A 160 -3.75 16.35 1.44
CA LYS A 160 -3.19 16.06 0.11
C LYS A 160 -4.26 15.75 -0.94
N ALA A 161 -5.35 15.09 -0.55
CA ALA A 161 -6.49 14.86 -1.43
C ALA A 161 -7.18 16.18 -1.83
N LEU A 162 -7.32 17.13 -0.90
CA LEU A 162 -7.89 18.46 -1.14
C LEU A 162 -6.96 19.37 -1.95
N ASP A 163 -5.64 19.24 -1.82
CA ASP A 163 -4.69 19.96 -2.67
C ASP A 163 -4.87 19.58 -4.15
N LEU A 164 -5.31 18.34 -4.41
CA LEU A 164 -5.55 17.80 -5.76
C LEU A 164 -7.00 18.00 -6.24
N ASP A 165 -7.97 17.99 -5.32
CA ASP A 165 -9.41 18.18 -5.59
C ASP A 165 -10.06 19.07 -4.50
N PRO A 166 -9.90 20.41 -4.58
CA PRO A 166 -10.30 21.33 -3.52
C PRO A 166 -11.81 21.41 -3.27
N GLU A 167 -12.62 21.08 -4.27
CA GLU A 167 -14.08 21.17 -4.21
C GLU A 167 -14.74 19.91 -3.63
N ASN A 168 -13.94 18.91 -3.24
CA ASN A 168 -14.45 17.66 -2.71
C ASN A 168 -14.98 17.79 -1.27
N GLU A 169 -16.29 17.99 -1.13
CA GLU A 169 -16.95 18.13 0.17
C GLU A 169 -16.75 16.92 1.11
N SER A 170 -16.59 15.71 0.56
CA SER A 170 -16.33 14.52 1.38
C SER A 170 -14.96 14.63 2.07
N TYR A 171 -13.93 15.09 1.36
CA TYR A 171 -12.60 15.26 1.96
C TYR A 171 -12.59 16.35 3.02
N LYS A 172 -13.28 17.49 2.78
CA LYS A 172 -13.45 18.56 3.78
C LYS A 172 -14.11 18.04 5.06
N SER A 173 -15.18 17.27 4.90
CA SER A 173 -15.92 16.67 6.03
C SER A 173 -15.05 15.71 6.83
N TYR A 174 -14.36 14.77 6.16
CA TYR A 174 -13.49 13.82 6.85
C TYR A 174 -12.26 14.45 7.49
N LEU A 175 -11.69 15.49 6.87
CA LEU A 175 -10.62 16.29 7.46
C LEU A 175 -11.08 16.90 8.79
N LYS A 176 -12.22 17.60 8.78
CA LYS A 176 -12.80 18.24 9.98
C LYS A 176 -13.09 17.22 11.09
N ILE A 177 -13.65 16.06 10.74
CA ILE A 177 -13.91 14.98 11.70
C ILE A 177 -12.59 14.49 12.32
N SER A 178 -11.56 14.31 11.50
CA SER A 178 -10.25 13.83 11.97
C SER A 178 -9.57 14.86 12.89
N GLU A 179 -9.63 16.15 12.57
CA GLU A 179 -9.12 17.24 13.41
C GLU A 179 -9.85 17.32 14.76
N GLN A 180 -11.18 17.21 14.75
CA GLN A 180 -11.98 17.19 15.96
C GLN A 180 -11.59 16.00 16.86
N LYS A 181 -11.38 14.82 16.27
CA LYS A 181 -10.93 13.64 17.00
C LYS A 181 -9.55 13.85 17.62
N VAL A 182 -8.59 14.42 16.90
CA VAL A 182 -7.26 14.75 17.47
C VAL A 182 -7.40 15.72 18.65
N ARG A 183 -8.26 16.74 18.56
CA ARG A 183 -8.48 17.70 19.65
C ARG A 183 -9.14 17.07 20.88
N GLN A 184 -9.96 16.05 20.68
CA GLN A 184 -10.67 15.35 21.77
C GLN A 184 -9.82 14.28 22.46
N VAL A 185 -8.69 13.85 21.90
CA VAL A 185 -7.75 12.96 22.61
C VAL A 185 -6.96 13.80 23.62
N PRO A 186 -7.12 13.61 24.95
CA PRO A 186 -6.32 14.31 25.92
C PRO A 186 -4.84 13.93 25.73
N SER A 187 -3.96 14.93 25.77
CA SER A 187 -2.52 14.68 25.63
C SER A 187 -2.04 13.71 26.74
N PRO A 188 -1.17 12.72 26.43
CA PRO A 188 -0.61 11.83 27.45
C PRO A 188 0.17 12.58 28.53
N THR A 189 0.58 13.83 28.27
CA THR A 189 1.27 14.70 29.23
C THR A 189 0.37 15.24 30.34
N SER A 190 -0.96 15.03 30.30
CA SER A 190 -1.83 15.25 31.46
C SER A 190 -1.96 14.03 32.39
N ALA A 191 -1.31 12.90 32.06
CA ALA A 191 -1.23 11.72 32.92
C ALA A 191 -0.15 11.87 34.03
N GLY A 192 -0.13 13.04 34.68
CA GLY A 192 0.68 13.29 35.87
C GLY A 192 -0.16 13.67 37.09
N TRP A 193 -1.25 14.42 36.89
CA TRP A 193 -2.20 14.79 37.93
C TRP A 193 -3.57 14.87 37.26
N GLY A 194 -4.50 14.00 37.65
CA GLY A 194 -5.82 13.84 37.03
C GLY A 194 -6.79 15.00 37.27
N PHE A 195 -6.35 16.24 37.04
CA PHE A 195 -7.18 17.44 37.10
C PHE A 195 -7.31 18.04 35.70
N ASP A 196 -8.45 17.77 35.06
CA ASP A 196 -8.86 18.51 33.87
C ASP A 196 -9.37 19.89 34.30
N MET A 197 -8.48 20.89 34.22
CA MET A 197 -8.79 22.28 34.56
C MET A 197 -9.95 22.84 33.71
N ALA A 198 -10.13 22.36 32.48
CA ALA A 198 -11.23 22.82 31.63
C ALA A 198 -12.59 22.32 32.14
N SER A 199 -12.66 21.07 32.60
CA SER A 199 -13.86 20.53 33.25
C SER A 199 -14.10 21.15 34.64
N LEU A 200 -13.03 21.48 35.36
CA LEU A 200 -13.11 22.14 36.67
C LEU A 200 -13.68 23.56 36.57
N MET A 201 -13.22 24.35 35.59
CA MET A 201 -13.72 25.71 35.38
C MET A 201 -15.16 25.77 34.85
N ASN A 202 -15.66 24.68 34.28
CA ASN A 202 -17.06 24.57 33.87
C ASN A 202 -17.99 24.03 34.98
N ASN A 203 -17.46 23.68 36.16
CA ASN A 203 -18.24 23.24 37.30
C ASN A 203 -18.72 24.45 38.13
N PRO A 204 -20.04 24.72 38.20
CA PRO A 204 -20.57 25.87 38.93
C PRO A 204 -20.18 25.91 40.41
N ALA A 205 -20.08 24.74 41.06
CA ALA A 205 -19.71 24.65 42.46
C ALA A 205 -18.25 25.06 42.71
N PHE A 206 -17.36 24.72 41.77
CA PHE A 206 -15.97 25.13 41.84
C PHE A 206 -15.81 26.64 41.60
N VAL A 207 -16.51 27.19 40.60
CA VAL A 207 -16.50 28.63 40.30
C VAL A 207 -17.02 29.45 41.49
N SER A 208 -18.10 29.00 42.14
CA SER A 208 -18.63 29.65 43.35
C SER A 208 -17.67 29.60 44.53
N MET A 209 -16.97 28.48 44.73
CA MET A 209 -15.98 28.33 45.80
C MET A 209 -14.72 29.20 45.56
N ALA A 210 -14.24 29.24 44.32
CA ALA A 210 -13.11 30.08 43.92
C ALA A 210 -13.45 31.59 44.04
N ALA A 211 -14.66 31.99 43.66
CA ALA A 211 -15.13 33.35 43.83
C ALA A 211 -15.24 33.74 45.32
N GLY A 212 -15.69 32.82 46.19
CA GLY A 212 -15.72 33.04 47.64
C GLY A 212 -14.33 33.23 48.25
N LEU A 213 -13.34 32.43 47.82
CA LEU A 213 -11.95 32.57 48.27
C LEU A 213 -11.30 33.88 47.81
N MET A 214 -11.62 34.38 46.61
CA MET A 214 -11.13 35.68 46.13
C MET A 214 -11.76 36.87 46.88
N GLN A 215 -12.92 36.67 47.52
CA GLN A 215 -13.56 37.68 48.35
C GLN A 215 -13.11 37.63 49.81
N ASP A 216 -12.27 36.67 50.20
CA ASP A 216 -11.67 36.60 51.53
C ASP A 216 -10.56 37.66 51.68
N PRO A 217 -10.71 38.63 52.61
CA PRO A 217 -9.72 39.68 52.84
C PRO A 217 -8.33 39.14 53.25
N GLN A 218 -8.24 37.92 53.79
CA GLN A 218 -6.96 37.31 54.18
C GLN A 218 -6.16 36.82 52.96
N VAL A 219 -6.84 36.42 51.89
CA VAL A 219 -6.21 35.94 50.64
C VAL A 219 -5.72 37.12 49.78
N GLN A 220 -6.35 38.30 49.90
CA GLN A 220 -5.94 39.53 49.20
C GLN A 220 -4.71 40.22 49.81
N GLN A 221 -4.21 39.74 50.95
CA GLN A 221 -3.04 40.31 51.65
C GLN A 221 -1.75 39.49 51.47
N LEU A 222 -1.79 38.41 50.68
CA LEU A 222 -0.64 37.63 50.21
C LEU A 222 -0.24 38.07 48.81
#